data_AF-A0A2M9XFY1-F1
#
_entry.id   AF-A0A2M9XFY1-F1
#
_cell.length_a   1.000
_cell.length_b   1.000
_cell.length_c   1.000
_cell.angle_alpha   90.00
_cell.angle_beta   90.00
_cell.angle_gamma   90.00
#
_symmetry.space_group_name_H-M   'P 1'
#
loop_
_entity.id
_entity.type
_entity.pdbx_description
1 polymer ?
#
loop_
_entity_poly.entity_id
_entity_poly.type
_entity_poly.pdbx_seq_one_letter_code
_entity_poly.pdbx_strand_id
1 'polypeptide(L)'
;MNFSFRIFPFLFLFVMLFATCKKEEPKREDGLKQEDSFESLEDLTNQEVKDFVGTYNVHGFDDDFIKVFAPGSGLKWHSIYQCGKMESNGKIFRIRITNNDKDLVFDVKRKDQYTFVFKINGKTLDVKHYGPGSLDKIIWTDLSGREWKSSAGRIKDDVDYYEECIENYLGVWKSGG
;
A
#
# COMPACT_ATOMS: atom_id res chain seq x y z
N MET A 1 -83.90 -32.18 19.62
CA MET A 1 -83.50 -33.22 18.65
C MET A 1 -82.09 -32.89 18.17
N ASN A 2 -81.19 -33.86 18.23
CA ASN A 2 -79.84 -33.80 17.67
C ASN A 2 -79.87 -33.56 16.16
N PHE A 3 -78.86 -32.87 15.61
CA PHE A 3 -78.00 -33.43 14.56
C PHE A 3 -76.81 -32.48 14.26
N SER A 4 -75.61 -33.02 14.44
CA SER A 4 -74.36 -32.57 13.81
C SER A 4 -74.43 -32.74 12.29
N PHE A 5 -73.76 -31.89 11.51
CA PHE A 5 -72.53 -32.26 10.79
C PHE A 5 -71.92 -31.08 10.00
N ARG A 6 -70.59 -31.16 9.88
CA ARG A 6 -69.62 -30.24 9.27
C ARG A 6 -69.73 -30.19 7.74
N ILE A 7 -69.23 -29.12 7.12
CA ILE A 7 -68.42 -29.15 5.88
C ILE A 7 -67.56 -27.86 5.83
N PHE A 8 -66.25 -28.03 5.64
CA PHE A 8 -65.33 -27.07 4.98
C PHE A 8 -65.14 -27.57 3.54
N PRO A 9 -65.02 -26.72 2.49
CA PRO A 9 -63.68 -26.29 2.08
C PRO A 9 -63.55 -24.93 1.33
N PHE A 10 -62.32 -24.40 1.35
CA PHE A 10 -61.63 -23.62 0.30
C PHE A 10 -62.35 -22.44 -0.41
N LEU A 11 -61.88 -21.22 -0.13
CA LEU A 11 -61.50 -20.30 -1.21
C LEU A 11 -60.31 -19.42 -0.80
N PHE A 12 -59.42 -19.27 -1.77
CA PHE A 12 -58.05 -18.76 -1.75
C PHE A 12 -58.00 -17.22 -1.91
N LEU A 13 -56.79 -16.66 -1.71
CA LEU A 13 -56.31 -15.30 -2.05
C LEU A 13 -56.76 -14.17 -1.09
N PHE A 14 -55.92 -13.23 -0.61
CA PHE A 14 -54.54 -12.85 -0.89
C PHE A 14 -54.07 -11.84 0.21
N VAL A 15 -52.81 -11.97 0.69
CA VAL A 15 -51.82 -10.86 0.87
C VAL A 15 -52.12 -9.78 1.95
N MET A 16 -51.29 -9.41 2.92
CA MET A 16 -49.83 -9.38 3.09
C MET A 16 -49.43 -9.77 4.52
N LEU A 17 -48.46 -10.67 4.69
CA LEU A 17 -47.66 -10.75 5.90
C LEU A 17 -46.37 -9.96 5.62
N PHE A 18 -46.21 -8.83 6.29
CA PHE A 18 -44.92 -8.14 6.40
C PHE A 18 -43.96 -9.04 7.18
N ALA A 19 -43.29 -9.94 6.47
CA ALA A 19 -42.05 -10.51 6.94
C ALA A 19 -41.01 -9.38 6.91
N THR A 20 -40.84 -8.68 8.04
CA THR A 20 -39.61 -7.97 8.31
C THR A 20 -38.51 -9.02 8.42
N CYS A 21 -37.93 -9.39 7.27
CA CYS A 21 -36.60 -9.97 7.21
C CYS A 21 -35.67 -8.98 7.93
N LYS A 22 -35.42 -9.20 9.22
CA LYS A 22 -34.17 -8.77 9.82
C LYS A 22 -33.09 -9.52 9.06
N LYS A 23 -32.56 -8.86 8.04
CA LYS A 23 -31.28 -9.22 7.45
C LYS A 23 -30.31 -9.10 8.61
N GLU A 24 -29.90 -10.22 9.19
CA GLU A 24 -28.68 -10.26 9.98
C GLU A 24 -27.58 -9.79 9.04
N GLU A 25 -27.17 -8.55 9.19
CA GLU A 25 -25.91 -8.09 8.63
C GLU A 25 -24.85 -9.03 9.18
N PRO A 26 -24.04 -9.68 8.32
CA PRO A 26 -22.89 -10.40 8.82
C PRO A 26 -22.07 -9.37 9.60
N LYS A 27 -21.91 -9.60 10.90
CA LYS A 27 -20.92 -8.90 11.71
C LYS A 27 -19.60 -9.02 10.94
N ARG A 28 -19.17 -7.92 10.33
CA ARG A 28 -17.78 -7.76 9.94
C ARG A 28 -17.02 -7.94 11.23
N GLU A 29 -16.26 -9.03 11.31
CA GLU A 29 -15.18 -9.13 12.27
C GLU A 29 -14.20 -8.01 11.92
N ASP A 30 -14.41 -6.86 12.57
CA ASP A 30 -13.36 -5.88 12.75
C ASP A 30 -12.21 -6.57 13.46
N GLY A 31 -11.04 -6.57 12.82
CA GLY A 31 -9.78 -6.70 13.52
C GLY A 31 -9.05 -8.04 13.39
N LEU A 32 -8.87 -8.56 12.17
CA LEU A 32 -7.58 -9.20 11.90
C LEU A 32 -6.55 -8.07 11.74
N LYS A 33 -5.73 -7.91 12.77
CA LYS A 33 -4.66 -6.91 12.86
C LYS A 33 -3.79 -6.98 11.61
N GLN A 34 -3.85 -5.94 10.77
CA GLN A 34 -2.98 -5.81 9.60
C GLN A 34 -1.49 -5.84 10.00
N GLU A 35 -1.16 -5.47 11.24
CA GLU A 35 0.17 -5.55 11.84
C GLU A 35 0.72 -6.98 11.99
N ASP A 36 -0.12 -7.97 12.33
CA ASP A 36 0.35 -9.35 12.56
C ASP A 36 0.82 -10.02 11.25
N SER A 37 0.33 -9.54 10.10
CA SER A 37 0.71 -10.11 8.80
C SER A 37 2.14 -9.78 8.40
N PHE A 38 2.59 -8.54 8.61
CA PHE A 38 3.94 -8.11 8.20
C PHE A 38 5.03 -8.79 9.02
N GLU A 39 4.83 -8.93 10.33
CA GLU A 39 5.86 -9.53 11.17
C GLU A 39 6.11 -11.01 10.85
N SER A 40 5.10 -11.70 10.34
CA SER A 40 5.19 -13.09 9.88
C SER A 40 5.88 -13.28 8.51
N LEU A 41 6.08 -12.20 7.75
CA LEU A 41 6.75 -12.27 6.45
C LEU A 41 8.26 -12.53 6.60
N GLU A 42 8.84 -13.11 5.57
CA GLU A 42 10.26 -13.44 5.53
C GLU A 42 11.12 -12.19 5.27
N ASP A 43 12.32 -12.17 5.83
CA ASP A 43 13.36 -11.22 5.44
C ASP A 43 13.80 -11.50 3.98
N LEU A 44 14.39 -10.51 3.31
CA LEU A 44 14.98 -10.68 1.99
C LEU A 44 16.13 -11.70 2.04
N THR A 45 16.25 -12.52 1.00
CA THR A 45 17.40 -13.39 0.81
C THR A 45 18.65 -12.58 0.47
N ASN A 46 19.84 -13.13 0.73
CA ASN A 46 21.11 -12.48 0.37
C ASN A 46 21.22 -12.12 -1.12
N GLN A 47 20.56 -12.89 -2.00
CA GLN A 47 20.54 -12.57 -3.43
C GLN A 47 19.64 -11.38 -3.72
N GLU A 48 18.43 -11.35 -3.16
CA GLU A 48 17.51 -10.21 -3.29
C GLU A 48 18.11 -8.92 -2.72
N VAL A 49 18.82 -8.99 -1.58
CA VAL A 49 19.54 -7.84 -1.04
C VAL A 49 20.55 -7.31 -2.07
N LYS A 50 21.36 -8.18 -2.69
CA LYS A 50 22.31 -7.75 -3.73
C LYS A 50 21.62 -7.19 -4.96
N ASP A 51 20.48 -7.76 -5.34
CA ASP A 51 19.71 -7.33 -6.50
C ASP A 51 19.03 -5.97 -6.28
N PHE A 52 18.77 -5.58 -5.03
CA PHE A 52 18.13 -4.30 -4.70
C PHE A 52 19.04 -3.24 -4.08
N VAL A 53 20.24 -3.58 -3.62
CA VAL A 53 21.20 -2.56 -3.17
C VAL A 53 21.48 -1.57 -4.30
N GLY A 54 21.43 -0.28 -3.95
CA GLY A 54 21.71 0.83 -4.87
C GLY A 54 20.85 2.07 -4.61
N THR A 55 21.04 3.06 -5.48
CA THR A 55 20.31 4.33 -5.49
C THR A 55 19.24 4.31 -6.58
N TYR A 56 18.06 4.81 -6.24
CA TYR A 56 16.85 4.77 -7.05
C TYR A 56 16.35 6.17 -7.37
N ASN A 57 15.82 6.36 -8.58
CA ASN A 57 14.86 7.43 -8.83
C ASN A 57 13.47 6.92 -8.45
N VAL A 58 12.68 7.71 -7.72
CA VAL A 58 11.33 7.32 -7.28
C VAL A 58 10.32 8.27 -7.91
N HIS A 59 9.29 7.69 -8.54
CA HIS A 59 8.26 8.39 -9.29
C HIS A 59 6.87 8.05 -8.77
N GLY A 60 5.92 8.97 -8.88
CA GLY A 60 4.49 8.65 -8.76
C GLY A 60 3.96 8.48 -7.33
N PHE A 61 4.69 8.92 -6.30
CA PHE A 61 4.03 9.33 -5.06
C PHE A 61 3.46 10.73 -5.26
N ASP A 62 2.37 11.07 -4.59
CA ASP A 62 1.73 12.38 -4.70
C ASP A 62 1.32 12.88 -3.32
N ASP A 63 0.62 14.01 -3.26
CA ASP A 63 0.13 14.54 -1.99
C ASP A 63 -0.84 13.58 -1.29
N ASP A 64 -1.60 12.77 -2.05
CA ASP A 64 -2.51 11.78 -1.46
C ASP A 64 -1.73 10.60 -0.87
N PHE A 65 -0.64 10.17 -1.49
CA PHE A 65 0.28 9.20 -0.90
C PHE A 65 0.77 9.68 0.46
N ILE A 66 1.22 10.94 0.56
CA ILE A 66 1.69 11.52 1.83
C ILE A 66 0.56 11.55 2.87
N LYS A 67 -0.65 11.95 2.50
CA LYS A 67 -1.79 11.96 3.43
C LYS A 67 -2.14 10.55 3.93
N VAL A 68 -1.96 9.52 3.10
CA VAL A 68 -2.23 8.13 3.48
C VAL A 68 -1.10 7.58 4.36
N PHE A 69 0.15 7.66 3.91
CA PHE A 69 1.27 6.92 4.51
C PHE A 69 2.13 7.74 5.49
N ALA A 70 2.09 9.07 5.42
CA ALA A 70 2.84 9.95 6.31
C ALA A 70 1.98 11.16 6.76
N PRO A 71 0.76 10.94 7.29
CA PRO A 71 -0.12 12.03 7.70
C PRO A 71 0.54 12.89 8.79
N GLY A 72 0.44 14.22 8.67
CA GLY A 72 1.00 15.14 9.66
C GLY A 72 2.53 15.26 9.64
N SER A 73 3.23 14.56 8.74
CA SER A 73 4.70 14.65 8.60
C SER A 73 5.20 16.04 8.18
N GLY A 74 4.32 16.90 7.65
CA GLY A 74 4.69 18.17 7.04
C GLY A 74 5.44 17.99 5.71
N LEU A 75 5.50 16.77 5.18
CA LEU A 75 5.97 16.50 3.84
C LEU A 75 5.01 17.16 2.84
N LYS A 76 5.59 17.85 1.86
CA LYS A 76 4.87 18.40 0.71
C LYS A 76 5.43 17.69 -0.51
N TRP A 77 4.57 17.10 -1.32
CA TRP A 77 5.03 16.42 -2.51
C TRP A 77 5.57 17.43 -3.52
N HIS A 78 6.57 17.01 -4.29
CA HIS A 78 6.98 17.73 -5.49
C HIS A 78 7.25 16.77 -6.63
N SER A 79 6.84 17.15 -7.84
CA SER A 79 6.90 16.30 -9.05
C SER A 79 8.30 16.06 -9.57
N ILE A 80 9.32 16.76 -9.06
CA ILE A 80 10.70 16.60 -9.49
C ILE A 80 11.32 15.45 -8.70
N TYR A 81 11.80 14.47 -9.45
CA TYR A 81 12.49 13.23 -9.07
C TYR A 81 12.96 13.15 -7.60
N GLN A 82 12.50 12.10 -6.91
CA GLN A 82 12.91 11.79 -5.54
C GLN A 82 14.03 10.74 -5.55
N CYS A 83 14.93 10.80 -4.57
CA CYS A 83 16.00 9.82 -4.44
C CYS A 83 15.64 8.76 -3.40
N GLY A 84 15.68 7.50 -3.80
CA GLY A 84 15.53 6.32 -2.95
C GLY A 84 16.86 5.60 -2.75
N LYS A 85 17.04 4.88 -1.64
CA LYS A 85 18.08 3.87 -1.49
C LYS A 85 17.55 2.66 -0.74
N MET A 86 17.96 1.47 -1.18
CA MET A 86 17.86 0.26 -0.36
C MET A 86 19.12 0.16 0.48
N GLU A 87 18.97 0.14 1.80
CA GLU A 87 20.11 -0.01 2.70
C GLU A 87 20.75 -1.41 2.53
N SER A 88 22.05 -1.51 2.79
CA SER A 88 22.83 -2.74 2.57
C SER A 88 22.38 -3.94 3.41
N ASN A 89 21.59 -3.72 4.45
CA ASN A 89 20.95 -4.76 5.24
C ASN A 89 19.72 -5.38 4.56
N GLY A 90 19.20 -4.77 3.49
CA GLY A 90 18.00 -5.21 2.77
C GLY A 90 16.69 -5.06 3.55
N LYS A 91 16.72 -4.37 4.70
CA LYS A 91 15.57 -4.20 5.60
C LYS A 91 14.91 -2.85 5.45
N ILE A 92 15.63 -1.85 4.96
CA ILE A 92 15.17 -0.48 4.91
C ILE A 92 15.25 0.04 3.48
N PHE A 93 14.12 0.54 2.99
CA PHE A 93 14.08 1.42 1.82
C PHE A 93 13.82 2.85 2.29
N ARG A 94 14.68 3.79 1.90
CA ARG A 94 14.62 5.19 2.33
C ARG A 94 14.45 6.09 1.13
N ILE A 95 13.55 7.06 1.21
CA ILE A 95 13.27 8.02 0.14
C ILE A 95 13.37 9.43 0.69
N ARG A 96 14.29 10.23 0.15
CA ARG A 96 14.39 11.65 0.49
C ARG A 96 13.39 12.40 -0.37
N ILE A 97 12.52 13.17 0.29
CA ILE A 97 11.73 14.18 -0.42
C ILE A 97 12.63 15.38 -0.66
N THR A 98 13.06 15.57 -1.92
CA THR A 98 14.18 16.40 -2.35
C THR A 98 14.16 17.81 -1.78
N ASN A 99 12.99 18.44 -1.57
CA ASN A 99 12.88 19.81 -1.06
C ASN A 99 12.40 19.95 0.40
N ASN A 100 12.45 18.88 1.19
CA ASN A 100 11.89 18.87 2.56
C ASN A 100 12.84 18.36 3.65
N ASP A 101 14.10 18.03 3.32
CA ASP A 101 15.10 17.46 4.26
C ASP A 101 14.60 16.30 5.14
N LYS A 102 13.56 15.61 4.66
CA LYS A 102 12.87 14.55 5.39
C LYS A 102 12.81 13.30 4.54
N ASP A 103 12.90 12.18 5.25
CA ASP A 103 12.86 10.86 4.66
C ASP A 103 11.51 10.19 4.92
N LEU A 104 11.03 9.47 3.91
CA LEU A 104 10.14 8.35 4.09
C LEU A 104 10.99 7.10 4.30
N VAL A 105 10.77 6.38 5.39
CA VAL A 105 11.53 5.18 5.76
C VAL A 105 10.56 4.01 5.79
N PHE A 106 10.89 2.96 5.05
CA PHE A 106 10.07 1.77 4.90
C PHE A 106 10.83 0.55 5.42
N ASP A 107 10.19 -0.23 6.27
CA ASP A 107 10.63 -1.60 6.54
C ASP A 107 10.24 -2.49 5.36
N VAL A 108 11.13 -3.39 4.96
CA VAL A 108 10.96 -4.21 3.75
C VAL A 108 10.98 -5.69 4.11
N LYS A 109 10.00 -6.43 3.61
CA LYS A 109 9.94 -7.89 3.72
C LYS A 109 9.49 -8.57 2.44
N ARG A 110 9.84 -9.84 2.31
CA ARG A 110 9.45 -10.72 1.19
C ARG A 110 8.09 -11.34 1.47
N LYS A 111 7.18 -11.19 0.51
CA LYS A 111 5.86 -11.86 0.53
C LYS A 111 5.86 -13.10 -0.36
N ASP A 112 6.41 -12.98 -1.56
CA ASP A 112 6.62 -14.08 -2.49
C ASP A 112 7.76 -13.76 -3.46
N GLN A 113 8.05 -14.67 -4.39
CA GLN A 113 9.17 -14.52 -5.34
C GLN A 113 9.07 -13.29 -6.26
N TYR A 114 7.92 -12.63 -6.36
CA TYR A 114 7.70 -11.45 -7.21
C TYR A 114 7.17 -10.24 -6.44
N THR A 115 6.98 -10.37 -5.12
CA THR A 115 6.29 -9.37 -4.31
C THR A 115 6.99 -9.14 -2.99
N PHE A 116 7.29 -7.87 -2.74
CA PHE A 116 7.74 -7.37 -1.46
C PHE A 116 6.65 -6.53 -0.81
N VAL A 117 6.75 -6.36 0.50
CA VAL A 117 5.87 -5.49 1.26
C VAL A 117 6.73 -4.43 1.92
N PHE A 118 6.37 -3.18 1.69
CA PHE A 118 7.02 -2.04 2.34
C PHE A 118 6.06 -1.53 3.41
N LYS A 119 6.55 -1.34 4.64
CA LYS A 119 5.76 -0.88 5.79
C LYS A 119 6.26 0.48 6.26
N ILE A 120 5.33 1.41 6.45
CA ILE A 120 5.58 2.74 7.01
C ILE A 120 4.39 3.16 7.86
N ASN A 121 4.64 3.69 9.07
CA ASN A 121 3.59 4.18 9.98
C ASN A 121 2.41 3.20 10.16
N GLY A 122 2.70 1.90 10.29
CA GLY A 122 1.69 0.85 10.46
C GLY A 122 0.90 0.48 9.19
N LYS A 123 1.19 1.12 8.05
CA LYS A 123 0.57 0.84 6.75
C LYS A 123 1.54 0.09 5.86
N THR A 124 1.00 -0.80 5.03
CA THR A 124 1.76 -1.62 4.10
C THR A 124 1.38 -1.31 2.66
N LEU A 125 2.34 -1.44 1.75
CA LEU A 125 2.12 -1.39 0.32
C LEU A 125 2.83 -2.56 -0.35
N ASP A 126 2.24 -3.11 -1.41
CA ASP A 126 2.82 -4.21 -2.18
C ASP A 126 3.72 -3.63 -3.28
N VAL A 127 4.94 -4.15 -3.39
CA VAL A 127 5.90 -3.78 -4.44
C VAL A 127 6.19 -4.99 -5.30
N LYS A 128 5.81 -4.94 -6.58
CA LYS A 128 6.16 -5.98 -7.55
C LYS A 128 7.52 -5.69 -8.16
N HIS A 129 8.32 -6.75 -8.31
CA HIS A 129 9.58 -6.71 -9.07
C HIS A 129 9.51 -7.69 -10.24
N TYR A 130 10.16 -7.32 -11.34
CA TYR A 130 10.21 -8.12 -12.57
C TYR A 130 11.65 -8.41 -13.03
N GLY A 131 12.65 -7.96 -12.28
CA GLY A 131 14.06 -8.18 -12.59
C GLY A 131 14.99 -7.46 -11.61
N PRO A 132 16.30 -7.77 -11.64
CA PRO A 132 17.29 -7.15 -10.76
C PRO A 132 17.26 -5.62 -10.87
N GLY A 133 17.28 -4.94 -9.72
CA GLY A 133 17.33 -3.48 -9.66
C GLY A 133 16.04 -2.73 -10.01
N SER A 134 14.91 -3.40 -10.28
CA SER A 134 13.64 -2.73 -10.60
C SER A 134 12.57 -2.93 -9.52
N LEU A 135 12.09 -1.82 -8.95
CA LEU A 135 10.91 -1.77 -8.09
C LEU A 135 9.75 -1.19 -8.91
N ASP A 136 9.23 -2.02 -9.82
CA ASP A 136 8.49 -1.55 -11.00
C ASP A 136 7.03 -1.18 -10.73
N LYS A 137 6.38 -1.80 -9.73
CA LYS A 137 5.00 -1.47 -9.34
C LYS A 137 4.86 -1.40 -7.83
N ILE A 138 5.00 -0.20 -7.32
CA ILE A 138 4.64 0.17 -5.95
C ILE A 138 3.13 0.49 -5.97
N ILE A 139 2.32 -0.40 -5.38
CA ILE A 139 0.86 -0.35 -5.47
C ILE A 139 0.29 0.13 -4.13
N TRP A 140 -0.56 1.15 -4.18
CA TRP A 140 -1.25 1.68 -3.01
C TRP A 140 -2.67 2.13 -3.33
N THR A 141 -3.49 2.30 -2.30
CA THR A 141 -4.87 2.76 -2.43
C THR A 141 -5.00 4.16 -1.83
N ASP A 142 -5.57 5.10 -2.60
CA ASP A 142 -5.79 6.47 -2.14
C ASP A 142 -6.97 6.60 -1.16
N LEU A 143 -7.16 7.81 -0.63
CA LEU A 143 -8.25 8.13 0.30
C LEU A 143 -9.64 7.93 -0.32
N SER A 144 -9.76 7.87 -1.65
CA SER A 144 -11.00 7.63 -2.39
C SER A 144 -11.21 6.15 -2.72
N GLY A 145 -10.30 5.26 -2.32
CA GLY A 145 -10.37 3.83 -2.63
C GLY A 145 -9.86 3.45 -4.01
N ARG A 146 -9.18 4.36 -4.73
CA ARG A 146 -8.62 4.07 -6.06
C ARG A 146 -7.21 3.48 -5.93
N GLU A 147 -6.92 2.47 -6.74
CA GLU A 147 -5.57 1.90 -6.86
C GLU A 147 -4.67 2.82 -7.69
N TRP A 148 -3.52 3.16 -7.14
CA TRP A 148 -2.44 3.90 -7.79
C TRP A 148 -1.20 3.03 -7.95
N LYS A 149 -0.40 3.37 -8.96
CA LYS A 149 0.85 2.69 -9.29
C LYS A 149 1.96 3.71 -9.40
N SER A 150 3.02 3.43 -8.65
CA SER A 150 4.28 4.17 -8.63
C SER A 150 5.41 3.21 -9.01
N SER A 151 6.58 3.75 -9.30
CA SER A 151 7.77 2.95 -9.60
C SER A 151 9.03 3.59 -9.03
N ALA A 152 10.02 2.76 -8.75
CA ALA A 152 11.37 3.20 -8.47
C ALA A 152 12.37 2.45 -9.35
N GLY A 153 13.10 3.19 -10.19
CA GLY A 153 14.12 2.64 -11.07
C GLY A 153 15.50 2.83 -10.48
N ARG A 154 16.31 1.76 -10.42
CA ARG A 154 17.71 1.91 -9.99
C ARG A 154 18.46 2.75 -11.02
N ILE A 155 19.10 3.82 -10.55
CA ILE A 155 19.92 4.73 -11.37
C ILE A 155 21.41 4.50 -11.16
N LYS A 156 21.79 3.89 -10.03
CA LYS A 156 23.17 3.50 -9.74
C LYS A 156 23.19 2.32 -8.77
N ASP A 157 24.11 1.39 -8.99
CA ASP A 157 24.27 0.20 -8.11
C ASP A 157 24.87 0.57 -6.74
N ASP A 158 25.42 1.77 -6.62
CA ASP A 158 26.08 2.28 -5.42
C ASP A 158 25.10 3.10 -4.55
N VAL A 159 25.06 2.78 -3.26
CA VAL A 159 24.29 3.51 -2.24
C VAL A 159 24.98 4.82 -1.83
N ASP A 160 26.28 4.96 -2.04
CA ASP A 160 27.04 6.16 -1.71
C ASP A 160 26.71 7.32 -2.67
N TYR A 161 26.13 7.00 -3.84
CA TYR A 161 25.58 7.99 -4.77
C TYR A 161 24.30 8.69 -4.25
N TYR A 162 23.70 8.21 -3.17
CA TYR A 162 22.43 8.71 -2.67
C TYR A 162 22.46 10.21 -2.35
N GLU A 163 23.51 10.70 -1.70
CA GLU A 163 23.65 12.13 -1.37
C GLU A 163 23.86 12.98 -2.64
N GLU A 164 24.67 12.49 -3.59
CA GLU A 164 24.88 13.16 -4.88
C GLU A 164 23.58 13.23 -5.70
N CYS A 165 22.75 12.18 -5.66
CA CYS A 165 21.41 12.19 -6.26
C CYS A 165 20.55 13.32 -5.68
N ILE A 166 20.54 13.45 -4.35
CA ILE A 166 19.75 14.48 -3.65
C ILE A 166 20.24 15.88 -4.04
N GLU A 167 21.56 16.11 -4.02
CA GLU A 167 22.15 17.39 -4.41
C GLU A 167 21.82 17.76 -5.86
N ASN A 168 21.89 16.79 -6.77
CA ASN A 168 21.56 17.00 -8.18
C ASN A 168 20.10 17.43 -8.36
N TYR A 169 19.14 16.72 -7.75
CA TYR A 169 17.72 17.08 -7.88
C TYR A 169 17.35 18.35 -7.10
N LEU A 170 18.03 18.63 -5.99
CA LEU A 170 17.94 19.93 -5.31
C LEU A 170 18.42 21.07 -6.21
N GLY A 171 19.50 20.86 -6.96
CA GLY A 171 20.02 21.80 -7.95
C GLY A 171 18.99 22.11 -9.04
N VAL A 172 18.39 21.07 -9.64
CA VAL A 172 17.31 21.19 -10.63
C VAL A 172 16.11 21.96 -10.08
N TRP A 173 15.71 21.67 -8.84
CA TRP A 173 14.62 22.38 -8.18
C TRP A 173 14.93 23.87 -8.00
N LYS A 174 16.14 24.20 -7.50
CA LYS A 174 16.55 25.59 -7.28
C LYS A 174 16.70 26.39 -8.58
N SER A 175 17.02 25.74 -9.71
CA SER A 175 17.12 26.39 -11.02
C SER A 175 15.77 26.64 -11.69
N GLY A 176 14.66 26.22 -11.08
CA GLY A 176 13.30 26.49 -11.58
C GLY A 176 12.72 25.44 -12.53
N GLY A 177 13.43 24.33 -12.77
CA GLY A 177 12.96 23.21 -13.62
C GLY A 177 12.94 23.52 -15.11
#